data_AF-A0A3C0KTW3-F1
#
_entry.id   AF-A0A3C0KTW3-F1
#
_cell.length_a   1.000
_cell.length_b   1.000
_cell.length_c   1.000
_cell.angle_alpha   90.00
_cell.angle_beta   90.00
_cell.angle_gamma   90.00
#
_symmetry.space_group_name_H-M   'P 1'
#
loop_
_entity.id
_entity.type
_entity.pdbx_description
1 polymer ?
#
loop_
_entity_poly.entity_id
_entity_poly.type
_entity_poly.pdbx_seq_one_letter_code
_entity_poly.pdbx_strand_id
1 'polypeptide(L)'
;MYKRPLGDLNKKPHPILEEFAPYEMLSLAMDQSWIDLTELHDDARYALSSFLPIVENAKRMDLSEYKESIAKVKRSEPILQGRKALLSYLEKHISKAKSDVAAAGNAILRVTEPESPGDPTKALLQELRQQEIRGIIRATDPKHRNDLVAGNRDFIRALVNSPDQIFDKDHLTNLRREFAFEIDPTLRQMERDSELVYRAIRKRCGEVNAISVKALIDSRLEDPLSPEEYFKVFTPETDIEKVYADKRILSWQREQDKAARRKEFEDKNQGINLAIGARAERRLRQ
;
A
#
# COMPACT_ATOMS: atom_id res chain seq x y z
N MET A 1 28.84 2.70 -3.06
CA MET A 1 28.61 2.09 -4.38
C MET A 1 27.63 0.94 -4.25
N TYR A 2 26.42 1.15 -4.79
CA TYR A 2 25.37 0.14 -4.83
C TYR A 2 25.69 -0.94 -5.87
N LYS A 3 25.33 -2.20 -5.59
CA LYS A 3 25.43 -3.31 -6.53
C LYS A 3 24.11 -4.06 -6.53
N ARG A 4 23.49 -4.15 -7.71
CA ARG A 4 22.28 -4.96 -7.89
C ARG A 4 22.56 -6.41 -7.53
N PRO A 5 21.67 -7.09 -6.78
CA PRO A 5 21.77 -8.52 -6.55
C PRO A 5 21.88 -9.29 -7.87
N LEU A 6 22.73 -10.31 -7.92
CA LEU A 6 22.74 -11.26 -9.04
C LEU A 6 21.53 -12.18 -8.88
N GLY A 7 20.66 -12.20 -9.88
CA GLY A 7 19.55 -13.15 -9.90
C GLY A 7 20.04 -14.58 -10.13
N ASP A 8 19.37 -15.53 -9.49
CA ASP A 8 19.58 -16.95 -9.78
C ASP A 8 18.71 -17.37 -10.97
N LEU A 9 19.34 -17.49 -12.15
CA LEU A 9 18.68 -17.91 -13.38
C LEU A 9 18.20 -19.38 -13.33
N ASN A 10 18.72 -20.18 -12.39
CA ASN A 10 18.34 -21.58 -12.21
C ASN A 10 17.34 -21.78 -11.07
N LYS A 11 16.78 -20.68 -10.53
CA LYS A 11 15.82 -20.74 -9.44
C LYS A 11 14.58 -21.51 -9.88
N LYS A 12 14.33 -22.64 -9.22
CA LYS A 12 13.12 -23.43 -9.45
C LYS A 12 11.88 -22.62 -9.09
N PRO A 13 10.74 -22.82 -9.79
CA PRO A 13 9.48 -22.19 -9.41
C PRO A 13 9.12 -22.57 -7.98
N HIS A 14 8.58 -21.61 -7.24
CA HIS A 14 8.16 -21.81 -5.86
C HIS A 14 6.92 -22.71 -5.79
N PRO A 15 6.79 -23.65 -4.81
CA PRO A 15 5.66 -24.58 -4.72
C PRO A 15 4.27 -23.94 -4.69
N ILE A 16 4.17 -22.70 -4.19
CA ILE A 16 2.90 -21.93 -4.17
C ILE A 16 2.26 -21.84 -5.56
N LEU A 17 3.07 -21.82 -6.62
CA LEU A 17 2.58 -21.69 -7.99
C LEU A 17 1.88 -22.96 -8.47
N GLU A 18 2.36 -24.13 -8.03
CA GLU A 18 1.77 -25.41 -8.36
C GLU A 18 0.54 -25.68 -7.48
N GLU A 19 0.65 -25.43 -6.17
CA GLU A 19 -0.43 -25.69 -5.21
C GLU A 19 -1.67 -24.84 -5.45
N PHE A 20 -1.47 -23.57 -5.85
CA PHE A 20 -2.56 -22.62 -6.10
C PHE A 20 -2.77 -22.36 -7.60
N ALA A 21 -2.17 -23.16 -8.49
CA ALA A 21 -2.41 -23.13 -9.93
C ALA A 21 -3.90 -23.19 -10.31
N PRO A 22 -4.77 -24.01 -9.66
CA PRO A 22 -6.19 -24.09 -10.02
C PRO A 22 -6.94 -22.76 -9.94
N TYR A 23 -6.41 -21.79 -9.19
CA TYR A 23 -7.03 -20.47 -9.08
C TYR A 23 -6.63 -19.53 -10.23
N GLU A 24 -5.59 -19.84 -11.02
CA GLU A 24 -5.16 -19.06 -12.20
C GLU A 24 -4.89 -17.58 -11.93
N MET A 25 -4.64 -17.20 -10.67
CA MET A 25 -4.40 -15.80 -10.26
C MET A 25 -2.92 -15.44 -10.12
N LEU A 26 -2.03 -16.42 -9.93
CA LEU A 26 -0.59 -16.19 -9.81
C LEU A 26 0.06 -16.17 -11.18
N SER A 27 0.63 -15.02 -11.57
CA SER A 27 1.34 -14.89 -12.84
C SER A 27 2.83 -15.25 -12.69
N LEU A 28 3.30 -16.25 -13.43
CA LEU A 28 4.72 -16.65 -13.47
C LEU A 28 5.61 -15.66 -14.25
N ALA A 29 4.99 -14.79 -15.05
CA ALA A 29 5.62 -14.33 -16.28
C ALA A 29 6.35 -12.97 -16.24
N MET A 30 6.48 -12.28 -15.11
CA MET A 30 6.83 -10.84 -15.18
C MET A 30 7.80 -10.27 -14.14
N ASP A 31 8.30 -11.05 -13.19
CA ASP A 31 9.24 -10.49 -12.22
C ASP A 31 10.68 -10.57 -12.75
N GLN A 32 11.45 -9.51 -12.53
CA GLN A 32 12.86 -9.51 -12.92
C GLN A 32 13.60 -10.57 -12.10
N SER A 33 14.48 -11.35 -12.73
CA SER A 33 15.10 -12.56 -12.13
C SER A 33 15.91 -12.31 -10.85
N TRP A 34 16.34 -11.07 -10.61
CA TRP A 34 17.07 -10.68 -9.40
C TRP A 34 16.16 -10.29 -8.22
N ILE A 35 14.86 -10.13 -8.45
CA ILE A 35 13.89 -9.83 -7.39
C ILE A 35 13.57 -11.13 -6.65
N ASP A 36 13.94 -11.19 -5.37
CA ASP A 36 13.67 -12.35 -4.54
C ASP A 36 12.35 -12.21 -3.79
N LEU A 37 11.37 -13.03 -4.17
CA LEU A 37 10.04 -13.11 -3.54
C LEU A 37 9.86 -14.36 -2.66
N THR A 38 10.93 -15.09 -2.33
CA THR A 38 10.83 -16.38 -1.61
C THR A 38 10.13 -16.24 -0.26
N GLU A 39 10.56 -15.31 0.59
CA GLU A 39 9.95 -15.10 1.92
C GLU A 39 8.45 -14.77 1.81
N LEU A 40 8.08 -13.92 0.84
CA LEU A 40 6.69 -13.58 0.57
C LEU A 40 5.89 -14.80 0.10
N HIS A 41 6.46 -15.63 -0.77
CA HIS A 41 5.80 -16.82 -1.25
C HIS A 41 5.63 -17.89 -0.17
N ASP A 42 6.59 -18.04 0.74
CA ASP A 42 6.46 -18.94 1.90
C ASP A 42 5.36 -18.48 2.86
N ASP A 43 5.37 -17.21 3.25
CA ASP A 43 4.34 -16.62 4.12
C ASP A 43 2.95 -16.69 3.45
N ALA A 44 2.87 -16.39 2.15
CA ALA A 44 1.62 -16.46 1.38
C ALA A 44 1.10 -17.90 1.27
N ARG A 45 1.97 -18.87 1.01
CA ARG A 45 1.61 -20.29 0.95
C ARG A 45 1.06 -20.74 2.30
N TYR A 46 1.72 -20.38 3.41
CA TYR A 46 1.24 -20.69 4.75
C TYR A 46 -0.13 -20.05 5.03
N ALA A 47 -0.28 -18.75 4.72
CA ALA A 47 -1.52 -18.02 4.94
C ALA A 47 -2.69 -18.60 4.14
N LEU A 48 -2.49 -18.90 2.85
CA LEU A 48 -3.51 -19.51 2.00
C LEU A 48 -3.84 -20.93 2.44
N SER A 49 -2.83 -21.74 2.78
CA SER A 49 -3.03 -23.12 3.29
C SER A 49 -3.81 -23.13 4.60
N SER A 50 -3.69 -22.09 5.41
CA SER A 50 -4.48 -21.90 6.64
C SER A 50 -5.90 -21.39 6.34
N PHE A 51 -6.06 -20.57 5.30
CA PHE A 51 -7.34 -19.95 4.94
C PHE A 51 -8.30 -20.91 4.21
N LEU A 52 -7.81 -21.73 3.27
CA LEU A 52 -8.68 -22.63 2.49
C LEU A 52 -9.48 -23.62 3.35
N PRO A 53 -8.91 -24.25 4.41
CA PRO A 53 -9.70 -25.08 5.32
C PRO A 53 -10.82 -24.31 6.03
N ILE A 54 -10.63 -23.03 6.33
CA ILE A 54 -11.67 -22.18 6.94
C ILE A 54 -12.84 -22.01 5.97
N VAL A 55 -12.55 -21.76 4.69
CA VAL A 55 -13.56 -21.64 3.62
C VAL A 55 -14.35 -22.95 3.49
N GLU A 56 -13.65 -24.09 3.42
CA GLU A 56 -14.28 -25.40 3.34
C GLU A 56 -15.14 -25.73 4.57
N ASN A 57 -14.66 -25.39 5.76
CA ASN A 57 -15.43 -25.57 7.00
C ASN A 57 -16.68 -24.70 6.99
N ALA A 58 -16.57 -23.41 6.64
CA ALA A 58 -17.69 -22.48 6.57
C ALA A 58 -18.77 -22.93 5.56
N LYS A 59 -18.36 -23.55 4.45
CA LYS A 59 -19.25 -24.16 3.46
C LYS A 59 -20.04 -25.35 4.01
N ARG A 60 -19.41 -26.16 4.88
CA ARG A 60 -19.99 -27.37 5.49
C ARG A 60 -20.72 -27.12 6.81
N MET A 61 -20.66 -25.90 7.35
CA MET A 61 -21.35 -25.54 8.59
C MET A 61 -22.86 -25.70 8.44
N ASP A 62 -23.43 -26.65 9.19
CA ASP A 62 -24.87 -26.76 9.39
C ASP A 62 -25.34 -25.65 10.33
N LEU A 63 -26.23 -24.80 9.81
CA LEU A 63 -26.83 -23.67 10.51
C LEU A 63 -28.36 -23.66 10.33
N SER A 64 -28.94 -24.82 10.02
CA SER A 64 -30.38 -25.00 9.79
C SER A 64 -31.24 -24.58 10.98
N GLU A 65 -30.71 -24.66 12.20
CA GLU A 65 -31.37 -24.24 13.43
C GLU A 65 -31.51 -22.71 13.56
N TYR A 66 -30.78 -21.93 12.76
CA TYR A 66 -30.75 -20.47 12.84
C TYR A 66 -31.59 -19.81 11.75
N LYS A 67 -32.15 -18.63 12.06
CA LYS A 67 -32.66 -17.71 11.03
C LYS A 67 -31.54 -17.37 10.05
N GLU A 68 -31.87 -17.23 8.78
CA GLU A 68 -30.90 -16.98 7.68
C GLU A 68 -29.95 -15.80 7.96
N SER A 69 -30.46 -14.73 8.57
CA SER A 69 -29.66 -13.56 8.96
C SER A 69 -28.59 -13.88 10.01
N ILE A 70 -28.90 -14.74 10.99
CA ILE A 70 -27.96 -15.17 12.03
C ILE A 70 -26.99 -16.21 11.48
N ALA A 71 -27.48 -17.13 10.65
CA ALA A 71 -26.66 -18.12 9.98
C ALA A 71 -25.58 -17.45 9.11
N LYS A 72 -25.94 -16.39 8.36
CA LYS A 72 -25.00 -15.61 7.56
C LYS A 72 -23.90 -14.99 8.41
N VAL A 73 -24.24 -14.37 9.54
CA VAL A 73 -23.25 -13.78 10.46
C VAL A 73 -22.31 -14.85 11.03
N LYS A 74 -22.85 -15.95 11.54
CA LYS A 74 -22.05 -17.06 12.10
C LYS A 74 -21.11 -17.69 11.08
N ARG A 75 -21.53 -17.79 9.82
CA ARG A 75 -20.68 -18.29 8.74
C ARG A 75 -19.59 -17.28 8.35
N SER A 76 -19.90 -15.98 8.40
CA SER A 76 -18.98 -14.91 8.00
C SER A 76 -17.85 -14.65 8.99
N GLU A 77 -18.06 -14.89 10.28
CA GLU A 77 -17.09 -14.60 11.34
C GLU A 77 -15.75 -15.35 11.20
N PRO A 78 -15.71 -16.68 11.04
CA PRO A 78 -14.45 -17.39 10.84
C PRO A 78 -13.75 -16.99 9.53
N ILE A 79 -14.53 -16.72 8.47
CA ILE A 79 -13.99 -16.23 7.21
C ILE A 79 -13.32 -14.87 7.41
N LEU A 80 -13.96 -13.94 8.13
CA LEU A 80 -13.41 -12.62 8.41
C LEU A 80 -12.10 -12.72 9.18
N GLN A 81 -12.02 -13.58 10.20
CA GLN A 81 -10.79 -13.81 10.94
C GLN A 81 -9.67 -14.37 10.04
N GLY A 82 -9.99 -15.35 9.21
CA GLY A 82 -9.05 -15.90 8.23
C GLY A 82 -8.57 -14.87 7.21
N ARG A 83 -9.46 -14.00 6.72
CA ARG A 83 -9.13 -12.90 5.79
C ARG A 83 -8.21 -11.88 6.44
N LYS A 84 -8.49 -11.47 7.67
CA LYS A 84 -7.64 -10.54 8.44
C LYS A 84 -6.26 -11.12 8.69
N ALA A 85 -6.18 -12.40 9.05
CA ALA A 85 -4.91 -13.08 9.23
C ALA A 85 -4.11 -13.13 7.92
N LEU A 86 -4.74 -13.48 6.80
CA LEU A 86 -4.08 -13.46 5.49
C LEU A 86 -3.56 -12.05 5.15
N LEU A 87 -4.37 -11.02 5.36
CA LEU A 87 -3.98 -9.64 5.08
C LEU A 87 -2.84 -9.15 5.97
N SER A 88 -2.72 -9.59 7.22
CA SER A 88 -1.61 -9.19 8.08
C SER A 88 -0.25 -9.71 7.59
N TYR A 89 -0.21 -10.93 7.04
CA TYR A 89 0.99 -11.45 6.36
C TYR A 89 1.36 -10.60 5.14
N LEU A 90 0.37 -10.18 4.33
CA LEU A 90 0.62 -9.33 3.17
C LEU A 90 1.05 -7.92 3.55
N GLU A 91 0.46 -7.35 4.61
CA GLU A 91 0.78 -6.02 5.13
C GLU A 91 2.24 -5.95 5.61
N LYS A 92 2.75 -6.99 6.27
CA LYS A 92 4.16 -7.11 6.67
C LYS A 92 5.10 -6.88 5.47
N HIS A 93 4.84 -7.54 4.34
CA HIS A 93 5.70 -7.44 3.15
C HIS A 93 5.55 -6.11 2.43
N ILE A 94 4.33 -5.61 2.25
CA ILE A 94 4.07 -4.32 1.60
C ILE A 94 4.69 -3.16 2.40
N SER A 95 4.51 -3.16 3.73
CA SER A 95 5.03 -2.11 4.61
C SER A 95 6.56 -2.11 4.66
N LYS A 96 7.19 -3.29 4.73
CA LYS A 96 8.65 -3.44 4.65
C LYS A 96 9.18 -2.87 3.33
N ALA A 97 8.62 -3.31 2.20
CA ALA A 97 9.05 -2.84 0.89
C ALA A 97 8.84 -1.33 0.69
N LYS A 98 7.75 -0.77 1.22
CA LYS A 98 7.51 0.69 1.22
C LYS A 98 8.54 1.43 2.08
N SER A 99 8.89 0.87 3.25
CA SER A 99 9.95 1.40 4.10
C SER A 99 11.32 1.37 3.40
N ASP A 100 11.60 0.32 2.62
CA ASP A 100 12.85 0.20 1.87
C ASP A 100 12.98 1.25 0.77
N VAL A 101 11.88 1.60 0.09
CA VAL A 101 11.83 2.73 -0.86
C VAL A 101 12.12 4.05 -0.13
N ALA A 102 11.49 4.30 1.02
CA ALA A 102 11.75 5.49 1.81
C ALA A 102 13.20 5.54 2.32
N ALA A 103 13.75 4.41 2.75
CA ALA A 103 15.13 4.28 3.18
C ALA A 103 16.11 4.56 2.03
N ALA A 104 15.82 4.09 0.82
CA ALA A 104 16.60 4.40 -0.36
C ALA A 104 16.58 5.89 -0.68
N GLY A 105 15.40 6.53 -0.66
CA GLY A 105 15.26 7.98 -0.82
C GLY A 105 16.05 8.76 0.22
N ASN A 106 15.95 8.38 1.49
CA ASN A 106 16.69 9.01 2.59
C ASN A 106 18.21 8.83 2.44
N ALA A 107 18.67 7.65 2.01
CA ALA A 107 20.08 7.39 1.76
C ALA A 107 20.65 8.30 0.66
N ILE A 108 19.87 8.59 -0.37
CA ILE A 108 20.24 9.53 -1.44
C ILE A 108 20.35 10.95 -0.87
N LEU A 109 19.35 11.37 -0.10
CA LEU A 109 19.32 12.72 0.49
C LEU A 109 20.42 12.94 1.54
N ARG A 110 20.90 11.89 2.20
CA ARG A 110 21.98 11.94 3.19
C ARG A 110 23.29 12.50 2.64
N VAL A 111 23.55 12.34 1.32
CA VAL A 111 24.75 12.88 0.66
C VAL A 111 24.84 14.41 0.83
N THR A 112 23.70 15.09 0.82
CA THR A 112 23.57 16.55 0.93
C THR A 112 23.08 17.01 2.30
N GLU A 113 22.99 16.11 3.28
CA GLU A 113 22.57 16.46 4.63
C GLU A 113 23.61 17.38 5.30
N PRO A 114 23.19 18.47 5.97
CA PRO A 114 24.08 19.30 6.77
C PRO A 114 24.73 18.46 7.87
N GLU A 115 26.02 18.67 8.11
CA GLU A 115 26.67 18.09 9.28
C GLU A 115 26.14 18.77 10.54
N SER A 116 25.90 18.01 11.60
CA SER A 116 25.55 18.55 12.91
C SER A 116 26.77 18.43 13.82
N PRO A 117 27.55 19.51 14.01
CA PRO A 117 28.74 19.46 14.87
C PRO A 117 28.30 19.21 16.32
N GLY A 118 28.96 18.28 17.01
CA GLY A 118 28.73 18.06 18.44
C GLY A 118 29.20 19.22 19.34
N ASP A 119 30.02 20.12 18.80
CA ASP A 119 30.52 21.32 19.49
C ASP A 119 29.63 22.54 19.16
N PRO A 120 29.01 23.19 20.17
CA PRO A 120 28.17 24.38 19.99
C PRO A 120 28.85 25.52 19.22
N THR A 121 30.17 25.70 19.40
CA THR A 121 30.91 26.79 18.74
C THR A 121 31.03 26.53 17.24
N LYS A 122 31.28 25.28 16.86
CA LYS A 122 31.33 24.85 15.45
C LYS A 122 29.96 24.89 14.80
N ALA A 123 28.92 24.53 15.54
CA ALA A 123 27.54 24.63 15.06
C ALA A 123 27.17 26.09 14.75
N LEU A 124 27.54 27.05 15.62
CA LEU A 124 27.31 28.48 15.39
C LEU A 124 28.06 28.99 14.16
N LEU A 125 29.35 28.66 14.02
CA LEU A 125 30.16 29.06 12.85
C LEU A 125 29.59 28.49 11.55
N GLN A 126 29.13 27.24 11.58
CA GLN A 126 28.49 26.61 10.43
C GLN A 126 27.19 27.32 10.06
N GLU A 127 26.35 27.67 11.04
CA GLU A 127 25.11 28.40 10.79
C GLU A 127 25.37 29.80 10.21
N LEU A 128 26.37 30.54 10.72
CA LEU A 128 26.77 31.83 10.16
C LEU A 128 27.21 31.69 8.69
N ARG A 129 28.05 30.70 8.38
CA ARG A 129 28.45 30.42 6.99
C ARG A 129 27.25 30.07 6.11
N GLN A 130 26.31 29.28 6.61
CA GLN A 130 25.09 28.96 5.86
C GLN A 130 24.20 30.20 5.65
N GLN A 131 24.12 31.12 6.62
CA GLN A 131 23.43 32.40 6.46
C GLN A 131 24.06 33.27 5.38
N GLU A 132 25.38 33.36 5.33
CA GLU A 132 26.11 34.08 4.27
C GLU A 132 25.81 33.51 2.89
N ILE A 133 25.88 32.18 2.74
CA ILE A 133 25.56 31.49 1.49
C ILE A 133 24.11 31.75 1.07
N ARG A 134 23.16 31.67 2.00
CA ARG A 134 21.75 32.04 1.72
C ARG A 134 21.63 33.49 1.27
N GLY A 135 22.39 34.41 1.87
CA GLY A 135 22.46 35.81 1.45
C GLY A 135 22.90 35.96 -0.01
N ILE A 136 23.94 35.23 -0.42
CA ILE A 136 24.44 35.21 -1.81
C ILE A 136 23.37 34.69 -2.77
N ILE A 137 22.69 33.59 -2.41
CA ILE A 137 21.61 33.02 -3.23
C ILE A 137 20.46 34.01 -3.39
N ARG A 138 20.06 34.71 -2.32
CA ARG A 138 18.99 35.71 -2.38
C ARG A 138 19.35 36.91 -3.26
N ALA A 139 20.60 37.37 -3.19
CA ALA A 139 21.09 38.48 -4.00
C ALA A 139 21.19 38.15 -5.50
N THR A 140 21.22 36.86 -5.84
CA THR A 140 21.24 36.39 -7.23
C THR A 140 19.85 36.49 -7.86
N ASP A 141 19.79 36.88 -9.13
CA ASP A 141 18.56 36.91 -9.93
C ASP A 141 17.85 35.54 -9.85
N PRO A 142 16.54 35.48 -9.51
CA PRO A 142 15.77 34.24 -9.46
C PRO A 142 16.00 33.27 -10.64
N LYS A 143 16.26 33.79 -11.85
CA LYS A 143 16.52 32.95 -13.03
C LYS A 143 17.82 32.15 -12.95
N HIS A 144 18.83 32.66 -12.25
CA HIS A 144 20.17 32.07 -12.16
C HIS A 144 20.43 31.35 -10.85
N ARG A 145 19.48 31.38 -9.90
CA ARG A 145 19.63 30.70 -8.60
C ARG A 145 19.81 29.19 -8.73
N ASN A 146 19.13 28.56 -9.70
CA ASN A 146 19.28 27.13 -9.96
C ASN A 146 20.71 26.79 -10.37
N ASP A 147 21.27 27.53 -11.34
CA ASP A 147 22.63 27.29 -11.86
C ASP A 147 23.70 27.49 -10.78
N LEU A 148 23.48 28.46 -9.87
CA LEU A 148 24.39 28.74 -8.76
C LEU A 148 24.41 27.61 -7.72
N VAL A 149 23.27 26.96 -7.49
CA VAL A 149 23.11 25.90 -6.49
C VAL A 149 23.47 24.52 -7.07
N ALA A 150 23.20 24.31 -8.36
CA ALA A 150 23.50 23.06 -9.07
C ALA A 150 24.99 22.70 -8.94
N GLY A 151 25.27 21.45 -8.60
CA GLY A 151 26.66 20.97 -8.46
C GLY A 151 27.41 21.46 -7.22
N ASN A 152 26.80 22.25 -6.32
CA ASN A 152 27.49 22.75 -5.12
C ASN A 152 26.84 22.29 -3.80
N ARG A 153 27.54 21.39 -3.09
CA ARG A 153 27.09 20.80 -1.82
C ARG A 153 26.80 21.83 -0.73
N ASP A 154 27.64 22.86 -0.60
CA ASP A 154 27.51 23.84 0.49
C ASP A 154 26.27 24.72 0.28
N PHE A 155 25.98 25.07 -0.97
CA PHE A 155 24.80 25.84 -1.36
C PHE A 155 23.52 25.02 -1.12
N ILE A 156 23.52 23.76 -1.52
CA ILE A 156 22.41 22.85 -1.25
C ILE A 156 22.18 22.68 0.26
N ARG A 157 23.24 22.45 1.04
CA ARG A 157 23.17 22.29 2.51
C ARG A 157 22.60 23.53 3.20
N ALA A 158 23.02 24.72 2.78
CA ALA A 158 22.54 25.98 3.34
C ALA A 158 21.02 26.18 3.14
N LEU A 159 20.45 25.59 2.09
CA LEU A 159 19.02 25.66 1.77
C LEU A 159 18.17 24.64 2.55
N VAL A 160 18.73 23.50 2.96
CA VAL A 160 17.99 22.43 3.66
C VAL A 160 17.42 22.90 5.01
N ASN A 161 18.21 23.63 5.79
CA ASN A 161 17.82 24.14 7.11
C ASN A 161 17.42 25.63 7.07
N SER A 162 17.07 26.14 5.89
CA SER A 162 16.72 27.55 5.73
C SER A 162 15.41 27.86 6.48
N PRO A 163 15.37 28.88 7.35
CA PRO A 163 14.14 29.29 8.04
C PRO A 163 13.11 29.90 7.07
N ASP A 164 13.58 30.43 5.94
CA ASP A 164 12.79 30.96 4.85
C ASP A 164 12.85 30.05 3.60
N GLN A 165 11.71 29.90 2.93
CA GLN A 165 11.56 29.05 1.76
C GLN A 165 12.04 29.78 0.49
N ILE A 166 13.35 29.74 0.23
CA ILE A 166 13.97 30.33 -0.99
C ILE A 166 13.61 29.50 -2.24
N PHE A 167 13.52 28.18 -2.08
CA PHE A 167 13.06 27.23 -3.09
C PHE A 167 11.88 26.44 -2.57
N ASP A 168 11.03 25.98 -3.48
CA ASP A 168 10.01 25.00 -3.12
C ASP A 168 10.66 23.70 -2.60
N LYS A 169 9.98 23.03 -1.65
CA LYS A 169 10.52 21.85 -0.97
C LYS A 169 10.76 20.69 -1.94
N ASP A 170 9.84 20.49 -2.87
CA ASP A 170 9.94 19.42 -3.86
C ASP A 170 11.06 19.70 -4.86
N HIS A 171 11.20 20.97 -5.27
CA HIS A 171 12.30 21.42 -6.13
C HIS A 171 13.67 21.23 -5.46
N LEU A 172 13.81 21.64 -4.20
CA LEU A 172 15.05 21.44 -3.43
C LEU A 172 15.38 19.95 -3.26
N THR A 173 14.37 19.11 -3.05
CA THR A 173 14.55 17.65 -2.97
C THR A 173 15.08 17.07 -4.27
N ASN A 174 14.61 17.56 -5.43
CA ASN A 174 15.12 17.13 -6.73
C ASN A 174 16.57 17.56 -6.95
N LEU A 175 16.94 18.82 -6.64
CA LEU A 175 18.32 19.29 -6.71
C LEU A 175 19.27 18.44 -5.84
N ARG A 176 18.82 18.07 -4.64
CA ARG A 176 19.57 17.17 -3.74
C ARG A 176 19.78 15.79 -4.34
N ARG A 177 18.76 15.22 -4.99
CA ARG A 177 18.82 13.91 -5.64
C ARG A 177 19.76 13.96 -6.86
N GLU A 178 19.64 14.98 -7.69
CA GLU A 178 20.50 15.17 -8.87
C GLU A 178 21.97 15.26 -8.46
N PHE A 179 22.30 16.09 -7.47
CA PHE A 179 23.65 16.18 -6.93
C PHE A 179 24.17 14.84 -6.39
N ALA A 180 23.33 14.08 -5.68
CA ALA A 180 23.72 12.75 -5.19
C ALA A 180 24.00 11.78 -6.35
N PHE A 181 23.24 11.87 -7.46
CA PHE A 181 23.46 11.04 -8.65
C PHE A 181 24.71 11.43 -9.45
N GLU A 182 25.11 12.71 -9.42
CA GLU A 182 26.37 13.15 -10.02
C GLU A 182 27.58 12.58 -9.28
N ILE A 183 27.52 12.53 -7.94
CA ILE A 183 28.59 11.94 -7.12
C ILE A 183 28.64 10.41 -7.24
N ASP A 184 27.50 9.75 -7.08
CA ASP A 184 27.39 8.29 -7.19
C ASP A 184 26.20 7.91 -8.10
N PRO A 185 26.45 7.68 -9.40
CA PRO A 185 25.41 7.27 -10.34
C PRO A 185 24.70 5.97 -9.96
N THR A 186 25.30 5.13 -9.11
CA THR A 186 24.70 3.86 -8.66
C THR A 186 23.51 4.09 -7.73
N LEU A 187 23.41 5.26 -7.08
CA LEU A 187 22.27 5.63 -6.24
C LEU A 187 20.96 5.76 -7.06
N ARG A 188 21.05 6.17 -8.32
CA ARG A 188 19.90 6.20 -9.23
C ARG A 188 19.39 4.79 -9.54
N GLN A 189 20.29 3.82 -9.62
CA GLN A 189 19.91 2.42 -9.81
C GLN A 189 19.26 1.86 -8.55
N MET A 190 19.84 2.15 -7.37
CA MET A 190 19.27 1.76 -6.07
C MET A 190 17.82 2.24 -5.92
N GLU A 191 17.54 3.50 -6.22
CA GLU A 191 16.18 4.05 -6.12
C GLU A 191 15.18 3.33 -7.02
N ARG A 192 15.55 3.15 -8.30
CA ARG A 192 14.72 2.45 -9.28
C ARG A 192 14.49 1.00 -8.89
N ASP A 193 15.53 0.33 -8.41
CA ASP A 193 15.47 -1.07 -8.00
C ASP A 193 14.57 -1.23 -6.78
N SER A 194 14.66 -0.34 -5.78
CA SER A 194 13.74 -0.33 -4.63
C SER A 194 12.28 -0.14 -5.05
N GLU A 195 11.98 0.76 -5.99
CA GLU A 195 10.64 0.94 -6.54
C GLU A 195 10.14 -0.30 -7.29
N LEU A 196 11.00 -0.95 -8.08
CA LEU A 196 10.67 -2.17 -8.81
C LEU A 196 10.37 -3.33 -7.86
N VAL A 197 11.18 -3.52 -6.82
CA VAL A 197 10.94 -4.54 -5.78
C VAL A 197 9.60 -4.28 -5.09
N TYR A 198 9.33 -3.04 -4.68
CA TYR A 198 8.07 -2.67 -4.05
C TYR A 198 6.86 -2.97 -4.94
N ARG A 199 6.90 -2.60 -6.23
CA ARG A 199 5.82 -2.90 -7.18
C ARG A 199 5.62 -4.40 -7.38
N ALA A 200 6.69 -5.18 -7.47
CA ALA A 200 6.63 -6.63 -7.61
C ALA A 200 5.98 -7.28 -6.37
N ILE A 201 6.42 -6.89 -5.17
CA ILE A 201 5.85 -7.35 -3.90
C ILE A 201 4.36 -7.00 -3.81
N ARG A 202 4.00 -5.75 -4.07
CA ARG A 202 2.62 -5.28 -4.02
C ARG A 202 1.72 -6.02 -5.01
N LYS A 203 2.19 -6.21 -6.25
CA LYS A 203 1.48 -7.00 -7.28
C LYS A 203 1.27 -8.43 -6.80
N ARG A 204 2.32 -9.08 -6.30
CA ARG A 204 2.26 -10.47 -5.83
C ARG A 204 1.32 -10.62 -4.63
N CYS A 205 1.34 -9.71 -3.67
CA CYS A 205 0.34 -9.66 -2.59
C CYS A 205 -1.08 -9.52 -3.14
N GLY A 206 -1.28 -8.70 -4.18
CA GLY A 206 -2.57 -8.55 -4.84
C GLY A 206 -3.07 -9.86 -5.46
N GLU A 207 -2.19 -10.60 -6.14
CA GLU A 207 -2.50 -11.92 -6.72
C GLU A 207 -2.84 -12.96 -5.63
N VAL A 208 -2.09 -13.00 -4.53
CA VAL A 208 -2.37 -13.86 -3.37
C VAL A 208 -3.74 -13.53 -2.75
N ASN A 209 -4.04 -12.24 -2.57
CA ASN A 209 -5.37 -11.84 -2.12
C ASN A 209 -6.45 -12.26 -3.12
N ALA A 210 -6.21 -12.14 -4.43
CA ALA A 210 -7.16 -12.57 -5.46
C ALA A 210 -7.46 -14.08 -5.40
N ILE A 211 -6.47 -14.93 -5.08
CA ILE A 211 -6.70 -16.36 -4.82
C ILE A 211 -7.72 -16.55 -3.70
N SER A 212 -7.53 -15.87 -2.56
CA SER A 212 -8.44 -16.03 -1.43
C SER A 212 -9.86 -15.55 -1.72
N VAL A 213 -10.01 -14.48 -2.53
CA VAL A 213 -11.32 -14.01 -3.00
C VAL A 213 -11.94 -15.01 -3.97
N LYS A 214 -11.16 -15.57 -4.91
CA LYS A 214 -11.64 -16.60 -5.84
C LYS A 214 -12.13 -17.84 -5.09
N ALA A 215 -11.42 -18.28 -4.06
CA ALA A 215 -11.83 -19.40 -3.21
C ALA A 215 -13.19 -19.19 -2.54
N LEU A 216 -13.48 -17.96 -2.11
CA LEU A 216 -14.80 -17.58 -1.56
C LEU A 216 -15.89 -17.60 -2.64
N ILE A 217 -15.61 -17.02 -3.81
CA ILE A 217 -16.54 -16.99 -4.95
C ILE A 217 -16.89 -18.42 -5.40
N ASP A 218 -15.89 -19.28 -5.59
CA ASP A 218 -16.07 -20.68 -6.01
C ASP A 218 -16.86 -21.47 -4.96
N SER A 219 -16.71 -21.10 -3.69
CA SER A 219 -17.47 -21.67 -2.57
C SER A 219 -18.85 -21.04 -2.37
N ARG A 220 -19.23 -20.03 -3.16
CA ARG A 220 -20.47 -19.23 -3.04
C ARG A 220 -20.63 -18.58 -1.66
N LEU A 221 -19.52 -18.14 -1.09
CA LEU A 221 -19.46 -17.39 0.16
C LEU A 221 -19.19 -15.92 -0.14
N GLU A 222 -19.81 -15.02 0.61
CA GLU A 222 -19.51 -13.59 0.53
C GLU A 222 -18.19 -13.28 1.25
N ASP A 223 -17.41 -12.33 0.73
CA ASP A 223 -16.23 -11.81 1.45
C ASP A 223 -16.71 -10.82 2.53
N PRO A 224 -16.56 -11.13 3.82
CA PRO A 224 -17.01 -10.25 4.90
C PRO A 224 -16.04 -9.10 5.17
N LEU A 225 -14.87 -9.09 4.53
CA LEU A 225 -13.87 -8.07 4.71
C LEU A 225 -14.39 -6.69 4.26
N SER A 226 -14.22 -5.67 5.09
CA SER A 226 -14.61 -4.31 4.72
C SER A 226 -13.62 -3.69 3.73
N PRO A 227 -14.07 -2.77 2.85
CA PRO A 227 -13.15 -2.03 1.99
C PRO A 227 -12.10 -1.23 2.77
N GLU A 228 -12.42 -0.74 3.96
CA GLU A 228 -11.48 -0.01 4.82
C GLU A 228 -10.31 -0.89 5.24
N GLU A 229 -10.59 -2.13 5.68
CA GLU A 229 -9.56 -3.09 6.05
C GLU A 229 -8.71 -3.50 4.84
N TYR A 230 -9.32 -3.64 3.67
CA TYR A 230 -8.60 -3.89 2.43
C TYR A 230 -7.64 -2.74 2.05
N PHE A 231 -8.14 -1.50 2.01
CA PHE A 231 -7.34 -0.34 1.61
C PHE A 231 -6.34 0.11 2.68
N LYS A 232 -6.47 -0.34 3.93
CA LYS A 232 -5.43 -0.20 4.94
C LYS A 232 -4.15 -0.91 4.50
N VAL A 233 -4.27 -2.14 3.98
CA VAL A 233 -3.13 -2.94 3.50
C VAL A 233 -2.71 -2.50 2.10
N PHE A 234 -3.68 -2.38 1.19
CA PHE A 234 -3.45 -1.94 -0.19
C PHE A 234 -3.71 -0.44 -0.33
N THR A 235 -2.89 0.37 0.35
CA THR A 235 -3.07 1.84 0.35
C THR A 235 -2.96 2.39 -1.07
N PRO A 236 -3.94 3.16 -1.58
CA PRO A 236 -3.88 3.76 -2.91
C PRO A 236 -2.67 4.70 -3.05
N GLU A 237 -1.98 4.62 -4.19
CA GLU A 237 -0.74 5.36 -4.43
C GLU A 237 -0.99 6.65 -5.20
N THR A 238 -1.93 6.61 -6.14
CA THR A 238 -2.30 7.77 -6.96
C THR A 238 -3.55 8.46 -6.42
N ASP A 239 -3.70 9.75 -6.69
CA ASP A 239 -4.90 10.48 -6.26
C ASP A 239 -6.18 9.93 -6.94
N ILE A 240 -6.04 9.40 -8.15
CA ILE A 240 -7.12 8.71 -8.85
C ILE A 240 -7.54 7.45 -8.08
N GLU A 241 -6.58 6.62 -7.65
CA GLU A 241 -6.85 5.43 -6.83
C GLU A 241 -7.47 5.80 -5.48
N LYS A 242 -7.02 6.89 -4.84
CA LYS A 242 -7.61 7.38 -3.58
C LYS A 242 -9.09 7.71 -3.76
N VAL A 243 -9.43 8.44 -4.82
CA VAL A 243 -10.84 8.77 -5.14
C VAL A 243 -11.68 7.51 -5.34
N TYR A 244 -11.13 6.47 -5.98
CA TYR A 244 -11.82 5.18 -6.12
C TYR A 244 -11.99 4.45 -4.79
N ALA A 245 -10.94 4.41 -3.96
CA ALA A 245 -10.98 3.80 -2.63
C ALA A 245 -12.03 4.47 -1.74
N ASP A 246 -12.04 5.81 -1.68
CA ASP A 246 -12.98 6.60 -0.89
C ASP A 246 -14.43 6.38 -1.34
N LYS A 247 -14.67 6.38 -2.66
CA LYS A 247 -15.99 6.07 -3.23
C LYS A 247 -16.45 4.67 -2.83
N ARG A 248 -15.56 3.67 -2.85
CA ARG A 248 -15.89 2.30 -2.49
C ARG A 248 -16.21 2.19 -1.00
N ILE A 249 -15.41 2.79 -0.13
CA ILE A 249 -15.65 2.85 1.33
C ILE A 249 -17.02 3.49 1.61
N LEU A 250 -17.29 4.67 1.06
CA LEU A 250 -18.57 5.37 1.23
C LEU A 250 -19.75 4.56 0.71
N SER A 251 -19.61 3.87 -0.43
CA SER A 251 -20.67 3.02 -0.97
C SER A 251 -21.02 1.87 -0.03
N TRP A 252 -20.00 1.24 0.56
CA TRP A 252 -20.17 0.13 1.49
C TRP A 252 -20.77 0.59 2.82
N GLN A 253 -20.33 1.72 3.38
CA GLN A 253 -20.93 2.30 4.58
C GLN A 253 -22.42 2.58 4.39
N ARG A 254 -22.81 3.15 3.23
CA ARG A 254 -24.22 3.37 2.88
C ARG A 254 -25.03 2.08 2.74
N GLU A 255 -24.43 1.01 2.26
CA GLU A 255 -25.08 -0.31 2.20
C GLU A 255 -25.32 -0.89 3.60
N GLN A 256 -24.32 -0.79 4.48
CA GLN A 256 -24.45 -1.19 5.89
C GLN A 256 -25.52 -0.37 6.61
N ASP A 257 -25.53 0.95 6.45
CA ASP A 257 -26.55 1.82 7.03
C ASP A 257 -27.97 1.47 6.56
N LYS A 258 -28.13 1.19 5.26
CA LYS A 258 -29.42 0.76 4.70
C LYS A 258 -29.86 -0.58 5.27
N ALA A 259 -28.94 -1.53 5.40
CA ALA A 259 -29.22 -2.84 5.99
C ALA A 259 -29.60 -2.72 7.48
N ALA A 260 -28.87 -1.89 8.24
CA ALA A 260 -29.16 -1.61 9.65
C ALA A 260 -30.53 -0.96 9.82
N ARG A 261 -30.87 0.06 9.02
CA ARG A 261 -32.19 0.70 9.04
C ARG A 261 -33.33 -0.25 8.67
N ARG A 262 -33.12 -1.13 7.68
CA ARG A 262 -34.11 -2.17 7.33
C ARG A 262 -34.34 -3.13 8.49
N LYS A 263 -33.26 -3.59 9.12
CA LYS A 263 -33.35 -4.48 10.28
C LYS A 263 -34.04 -3.79 11.46
N GLU A 264 -33.69 -2.55 11.77
CA GLU A 264 -34.35 -1.76 12.81
C GLU A 264 -35.84 -1.54 12.51
N PHE A 265 -36.20 -1.31 11.24
CA PHE A 265 -37.60 -1.22 10.83
C PHE A 265 -38.34 -2.55 10.97
N GLU A 266 -37.76 -3.67 10.55
CA GLU A 266 -38.33 -5.02 10.67
C GLU A 266 -38.50 -5.42 12.14
N ASP A 267 -37.52 -5.11 12.99
CA ASP A 267 -37.54 -5.37 14.43
C ASP A 267 -38.61 -4.50 15.14
N LYS A 268 -38.78 -3.23 14.74
CA LYS A 268 -39.81 -2.33 15.29
C LYS A 268 -41.22 -2.60 14.77
N ASN A 269 -41.37 -3.15 13.56
CA ASN A 269 -42.66 -3.37 12.89
C ASN A 269 -42.98 -4.86 12.69
N GLN A 270 -42.62 -5.71 13.66
CA GLN A 270 -43.01 -7.12 13.65
C GLN A 270 -44.54 -7.24 13.52
N GLY A 271 -45.03 -7.62 12.34
CA GLY A 271 -46.46 -7.81 12.04
C GLY A 271 -47.00 -7.09 10.80
N ILE A 272 -46.29 -6.10 10.24
CA ILE A 272 -46.72 -5.43 9.00
C ILE A 272 -46.08 -6.12 7.79
N ASN A 273 -46.85 -6.96 7.11
CA ASN A 273 -46.43 -7.66 5.89
C ASN A 273 -46.21 -6.65 4.73
N LEU A 274 -44.96 -6.19 4.55
CA LEU A 274 -44.57 -5.28 3.46
C LEU A 274 -44.79 -5.85 2.04
N ALA A 275 -45.07 -7.15 1.92
CA ALA A 275 -45.42 -7.79 0.64
C ALA A 275 -46.70 -7.19 -0.01
N ILE A 276 -47.53 -6.47 0.75
CA ILE A 276 -48.75 -5.83 0.24
C ILE A 276 -48.44 -4.47 -0.42
N GLY A 277 -47.40 -3.75 0.01
CA GLY A 277 -47.06 -2.43 -0.52
C GLY A 277 -46.47 -2.46 -1.93
N ALA A 278 -45.60 -3.43 -2.23
CA ALA A 278 -44.98 -3.55 -3.56
C ALA A 278 -45.96 -3.97 -4.68
N ARG A 279 -47.07 -4.63 -4.33
CA ARG A 279 -48.16 -4.94 -5.28
C ARG A 279 -49.08 -3.74 -5.53
N ALA A 280 -49.25 -2.86 -4.56
CA ALA A 280 -50.06 -1.65 -4.71
C ALA A 280 -49.38 -0.62 -5.65
N GLU A 281 -48.07 -0.43 -5.54
CA GLU A 281 -47.33 0.50 -6.43
C GLU A 281 -47.28 0.02 -7.90
N ARG A 282 -47.30 -1.29 -8.17
CA ARG A 282 -47.37 -1.81 -9.54
C ARG A 282 -48.76 -1.68 -10.18
N ARG A 283 -49.84 -1.67 -9.39
CA ARG A 283 -51.21 -1.47 -9.89
C ARG A 283 -51.56 -0.01 -10.16
N LEU A 284 -50.84 0.94 -9.55
CA LEU A 284 -51.01 2.38 -9.80
C LEU A 284 -50.18 2.90 -10.98
N ARG A 285 -49.35 2.04 -11.60
CA ARG A 285 -48.51 2.36 -12.77
C ARG A 285 -48.94 1.62 -14.05
N GLN A 286 -50.08 0.92 -14.02
CA GLN A 286 -50.80 0.45 -15.19
C GLN A 286 -52.04 1.31 -15.36
#